data_AF-A0A7G1N9B4-F1
#
_entry.id   AF-A0A7G1N9B4-F1
#
_cell.length_a   1.000
_cell.length_b   1.000
_cell.length_c   1.000
_cell.angle_alpha   90.00
_cell.angle_beta   90.00
_cell.angle_gamma   90.00
#
_symmetry.space_group_name_H-M   'P 1'
#
loop_
_entity.id
_entity.type
_entity.pdbx_description
1 polymer ?
#
loop_
_entity_poly.entity_id
_entity_poly.type
_entity_poly.pdbx_seq_one_letter_code
_entity_poly.pdbx_strand_id
1 'polypeptide(L)'
;MSTVSRRQGLTPRQLTRTGERLSFVYLERCLVHRDANAITAQDAEGTTHIPSATIGTLLLGPGTRVTHQAMSVLGETGAAVCWVGERGVRYYASGRALSRSSALMEAQARQWANPRSRLAVAREMYRLRFPSEDPAGLTRHELLGREGRRVKECYRAQATRTGVAWRGRRYVPGDFSSGDAVNQAVTAAAQCMYGIAHAVVTSLGCSPALGFVHSGHELSFVLDVADLYKTEIGIPLAFDVAAQDEEDVGPRTRRALRDRINATSLLDRCVDDIKRLLLPEAADPADRDVVTLQSDGGHQVASGINYDGPDDYGDELW
;
A
#
# COMPACT_ATOMS: atom_id res chain seq x y z
N MET A 1 3.08 27.72 -33.71
CA MET A 1 3.65 27.57 -32.36
C MET A 1 2.55 27.85 -31.36
N SER A 2 1.91 26.81 -30.80
CA SER A 2 0.91 27.01 -29.75
C SER A 2 1.65 27.42 -28.49
N THR A 3 1.34 28.60 -27.98
CA THR A 3 1.73 29.06 -26.65
C THR A 3 1.39 27.97 -25.64
N VAL A 4 2.38 27.55 -24.83
CA VAL A 4 2.15 26.71 -23.66
C VAL A 4 1.19 27.49 -22.77
N SER A 5 -0.08 27.11 -22.80
CA SER A 5 -1.09 27.71 -21.93
C SER A 5 -0.62 27.57 -20.49
N ARG A 6 -0.40 28.70 -19.81
CA ARG A 6 -0.19 28.74 -18.36
C ARG A 6 -1.46 28.21 -17.70
N ARG A 7 -1.58 26.89 -17.52
CA ARG A 7 -2.55 26.31 -16.59
C ARG A 7 -2.14 26.74 -15.19
N GLN A 8 -2.96 27.56 -14.54
CA GLN A 8 -2.83 27.77 -13.10
C GLN A 8 -3.03 26.41 -12.42
N GLY A 9 -1.97 25.90 -11.77
CA GLY A 9 -2.07 24.70 -10.96
C GLY A 9 -3.10 24.89 -9.84
N LEU A 10 -3.80 23.82 -9.48
CA LEU A 10 -4.69 23.84 -8.32
C LEU A 10 -3.88 24.22 -7.08
N THR A 11 -4.31 25.26 -6.38
CA THR A 11 -3.64 25.72 -5.17
C THR A 11 -3.91 24.74 -4.02
N PRO A 12 -3.03 24.62 -3.01
CA PRO A 12 -3.26 23.79 -1.83
C PRO A 12 -4.58 24.10 -1.08
N ARG A 13 -5.14 25.31 -1.23
CA ARG A 13 -6.46 25.70 -0.68
C ARG A 13 -7.64 25.10 -1.45
N GLN A 14 -7.42 24.65 -2.68
CA GLN A 14 -8.42 24.03 -3.57
C GLN A 14 -8.36 22.50 -3.52
N LEU A 15 -7.46 21.93 -2.73
CA LEU A 15 -7.30 20.49 -2.53
C LEU A 15 -7.68 20.12 -1.09
N THR A 16 -8.44 19.05 -0.92
CA THR A 16 -8.71 18.46 0.40
C THR A 16 -7.36 18.05 1.02
N ARG A 17 -7.15 18.38 2.31
CA ARG A 17 -5.95 17.97 3.06
C ARG A 17 -5.78 16.46 2.96
N THR A 18 -4.56 15.94 2.82
CA THR A 18 -4.34 14.50 2.59
C THR A 18 -4.97 13.62 3.68
N GLY A 19 -5.08 14.09 4.93
CA GLY A 19 -5.76 13.38 6.02
C GLY A 19 -7.29 13.38 5.98
N GLU A 20 -7.92 14.22 5.16
CA GLU A 20 -9.38 14.31 5.00
C GLU A 20 -9.86 13.64 3.70
N ARG A 21 -8.95 13.06 2.91
CA ARG A 21 -9.26 12.34 1.68
C ARG A 21 -9.73 10.93 2.00
N LEU A 22 -10.59 10.39 1.14
CA LEU A 22 -10.82 8.96 1.09
C LEU A 22 -9.51 8.27 0.72
N SER A 23 -9.01 7.36 1.58
CA SER A 23 -7.77 6.64 1.32
C SER A 23 -7.85 5.90 -0.02
N PHE A 24 -8.97 5.21 -0.26
CA PHE A 24 -9.19 4.40 -1.45
C PHE A 24 -10.60 4.58 -2.01
N VAL A 25 -10.71 4.75 -3.32
CA VAL A 25 -11.95 4.62 -4.08
C VAL A 25 -11.77 3.45 -5.04
N TYR A 26 -12.70 2.50 -5.04
CA TYR A 26 -12.66 1.33 -5.92
C TYR A 26 -13.72 1.43 -7.01
N LEU A 27 -13.31 1.24 -8.26
CA LEU A 27 -14.18 1.21 -9.43
C LEU A 27 -13.93 -0.06 -10.24
N GLU A 28 -14.99 -0.69 -10.75
CA GLU A 28 -14.90 -1.82 -11.68
C GLU A 28 -15.95 -1.71 -12.77
N ARG A 29 -15.72 -2.40 -13.90
CA ARG A 29 -16.70 -2.55 -15.01
C ARG A 29 -17.34 -1.24 -15.49
N CYS A 30 -16.60 -0.14 -15.40
CA CYS A 30 -17.08 1.19 -15.76
C CYS A 30 -16.12 1.91 -16.73
N LEU A 31 -16.63 2.95 -17.38
CA LEU A 31 -15.83 3.96 -18.06
C LEU A 31 -15.57 5.12 -17.09
N VAL A 32 -14.30 5.38 -16.82
CA VAL A 32 -13.84 6.50 -16.01
C VAL A 32 -13.47 7.67 -16.93
N HIS A 33 -14.25 8.74 -16.87
CA HIS A 33 -14.02 9.98 -17.62
C HIS A 33 -13.77 11.16 -16.65
N ARG A 34 -13.49 12.34 -17.20
CA ARG A 34 -13.42 13.60 -16.46
C ARG A 34 -14.67 14.42 -16.73
N ASP A 35 -15.24 15.01 -15.68
CA ASP A 35 -16.21 16.10 -15.80
C ASP A 35 -15.78 17.25 -14.88
N ALA A 36 -15.39 18.37 -15.47
CA ALA A 36 -14.76 19.50 -14.77
C ALA A 36 -13.61 19.07 -13.82
N ASN A 37 -13.80 19.19 -12.51
CA ASN A 37 -12.81 18.82 -11.48
C ASN A 37 -13.15 17.49 -10.77
N ALA A 38 -14.09 16.73 -11.31
CA ALA A 38 -14.48 15.41 -10.86
C ALA A 38 -14.08 14.36 -11.91
N ILE A 39 -13.91 13.12 -11.46
CA ILE A 39 -14.01 11.96 -12.34
C ILE A 39 -15.47 11.50 -12.38
N THR A 40 -15.87 10.93 -13.51
CA THR A 40 -17.15 10.24 -13.63
C THR A 40 -16.90 8.74 -13.80
N ALA A 41 -17.66 7.93 -13.10
CA ALA A 41 -17.70 6.49 -13.27
C ALA A 41 -19.04 6.12 -13.93
N GLN A 42 -18.99 5.70 -15.19
CA GLN A 42 -20.18 5.31 -15.95
C GLN A 42 -20.24 3.79 -16.11
N ASP A 43 -21.30 3.17 -15.63
CA ASP A 43 -21.57 1.73 -15.74
C ASP A 43 -22.99 1.48 -16.26
N ALA A 44 -23.52 0.27 -16.06
CA ALA A 44 -24.87 -0.11 -16.46
C ALA A 44 -25.97 0.54 -15.61
N GLU A 45 -25.64 1.03 -14.41
CA GLU A 45 -26.57 1.59 -13.43
C GLU A 45 -26.66 3.12 -13.56
N GLY A 46 -25.63 3.76 -14.13
CA GLY A 46 -25.65 5.17 -14.51
C GLY A 46 -24.28 5.81 -14.45
N THR A 47 -24.26 7.12 -14.14
CA THR A 47 -23.03 7.90 -14.00
C THR A 47 -22.91 8.43 -12.58
N THR A 48 -21.85 8.06 -11.88
CA THR A 48 -21.50 8.59 -10.56
C THR A 48 -20.41 9.65 -10.70
N HIS A 49 -20.60 10.83 -10.10
CA HIS A 49 -19.61 11.91 -10.08
C HIS A 49 -18.82 11.87 -8.78
N ILE A 50 -17.50 11.80 -8.87
CA ILE A 50 -16.60 11.71 -7.71
C ILE A 50 -15.62 12.88 -7.76
N PRO A 51 -15.66 13.82 -6.80
CA PRO A 51 -14.72 14.94 -6.76
C PRO A 51 -13.27 14.46 -6.65
N SER A 52 -12.44 14.75 -7.66
CA SER A 52 -11.08 14.17 -7.76
C SER A 52 -10.18 14.54 -6.57
N ALA A 53 -10.36 15.74 -6.01
CA ALA A 53 -9.60 16.21 -4.85
C ALA A 53 -9.83 15.40 -3.56
N THR A 54 -10.94 14.66 -3.47
CA THR A 54 -11.25 13.80 -2.31
C THR A 54 -10.57 12.45 -2.37
N ILE A 55 -9.94 12.10 -3.50
CA ILE A 55 -9.36 10.79 -3.75
C ILE A 55 -7.89 10.78 -3.32
N GLY A 56 -7.55 9.89 -2.40
CA GLY A 56 -6.17 9.50 -2.10
C GLY A 56 -5.62 8.60 -3.20
N THR A 57 -6.22 7.41 -3.32
CA THR A 57 -5.92 6.43 -4.37
C THR A 57 -7.19 5.96 -5.07
N LEU A 58 -7.15 5.90 -6.40
CA LEU A 58 -8.15 5.22 -7.23
C LEU A 58 -7.70 3.80 -7.57
N LEU A 59 -8.46 2.81 -7.12
CA LEU A 59 -8.27 1.40 -7.43
C LEU A 59 -9.14 1.01 -8.63
N LEU A 60 -8.51 0.68 -9.75
CA LEU A 60 -9.17 0.27 -10.99
C LEU A 60 -9.21 -1.26 -11.06
N GLY A 61 -10.38 -1.83 -10.82
CA GLY A 61 -10.65 -3.26 -10.94
C GLY A 61 -10.89 -3.71 -12.38
N PRO A 62 -11.14 -5.03 -12.59
CA PRO A 62 -11.38 -5.59 -13.92
C PRO A 62 -12.55 -4.94 -14.66
N GLY A 63 -12.43 -4.86 -15.99
CA GLY A 63 -13.47 -4.28 -16.87
C GLY A 63 -13.50 -2.76 -16.89
N THR A 64 -12.57 -2.08 -16.21
CA THR A 64 -12.51 -0.61 -16.15
C THR A 64 -11.75 -0.04 -17.34
N ARG A 65 -12.29 1.01 -17.95
CA ARG A 65 -11.61 1.82 -18.97
C ARG A 65 -11.40 3.21 -18.41
N VAL A 66 -10.22 3.79 -18.54
CA VAL A 66 -9.93 5.14 -18.03
C VAL A 66 -9.44 6.03 -19.17
N THR A 67 -9.97 7.24 -19.28
CA THR A 67 -9.53 8.18 -20.30
C THR A 67 -8.31 8.98 -19.85
N HIS A 68 -7.57 9.52 -20.82
CA HIS A 68 -6.46 10.41 -20.54
C HIS A 68 -6.88 11.62 -19.67
N GLN A 69 -8.06 12.21 -19.94
CA GLN A 69 -8.53 13.36 -19.16
C GLN A 69 -8.81 13.01 -17.70
N ALA A 70 -9.34 11.79 -17.43
CA ALA A 70 -9.49 11.30 -16.06
C ALA A 70 -8.12 11.14 -15.37
N MET A 71 -7.14 10.52 -16.03
CA MET A 71 -5.79 10.38 -15.49
C MET A 71 -5.11 11.75 -15.27
N SER A 72 -5.34 12.72 -16.16
CA SER A 72 -4.80 14.07 -16.04
C SER A 72 -5.33 14.78 -14.80
N VAL A 73 -6.64 14.74 -14.52
CA VAL A 73 -7.20 15.41 -13.32
C VAL A 73 -6.80 14.69 -12.03
N LEU A 74 -6.68 13.36 -12.06
CA LEU A 74 -6.16 12.58 -10.92
C LEU A 74 -4.71 12.96 -10.63
N GLY A 75 -3.87 13.09 -11.67
CA GLY A 75 -2.50 13.59 -11.56
C GLY A 75 -2.43 15.01 -10.99
N GLU A 76 -3.24 15.93 -11.51
CA GLU A 76 -3.32 17.34 -11.06
C GLU A 76 -3.77 17.46 -9.58
N THR A 77 -4.64 16.56 -9.12
CA THR A 77 -5.15 16.55 -7.73
C THR A 77 -4.28 15.74 -6.77
N GLY A 78 -3.23 15.10 -7.28
CA GLY A 78 -2.29 14.31 -6.49
C GLY A 78 -2.73 12.85 -6.29
N ALA A 79 -3.86 12.39 -6.82
CA ALA A 79 -4.33 11.03 -6.58
C ALA A 79 -3.37 9.97 -7.16
N ALA A 80 -3.12 8.91 -6.40
CA ALA A 80 -2.49 7.71 -6.95
C ALA A 80 -3.54 6.86 -7.69
N VAL A 81 -3.11 6.09 -8.68
CA VAL A 81 -3.99 5.17 -9.42
C VAL A 81 -3.33 3.80 -9.46
N CYS A 82 -4.08 2.76 -9.12
CA CYS A 82 -3.58 1.39 -9.12
C CYS A 82 -4.54 0.46 -9.85
N TRP A 83 -4.02 -0.28 -10.82
CA TRP A 83 -4.72 -1.38 -11.46
C TRP A 83 -4.61 -2.61 -10.59
N VAL A 84 -5.77 -3.09 -10.16
CA VAL A 84 -5.89 -4.18 -9.19
C VAL A 84 -6.82 -5.27 -9.70
N GLY A 85 -6.75 -6.44 -9.06
CA GLY A 85 -7.79 -7.45 -9.18
C GLY A 85 -9.10 -6.98 -8.54
N GLU A 86 -10.12 -7.83 -8.63
CA GLU A 86 -11.42 -7.57 -8.01
C GLU A 86 -11.26 -7.15 -6.54
N ARG A 87 -11.74 -5.95 -6.19
CA ARG A 87 -11.67 -5.33 -4.86
C ARG A 87 -10.26 -5.30 -4.24
N GLY A 88 -9.21 -5.13 -5.05
CA GLY A 88 -7.85 -4.92 -4.53
C GLY A 88 -7.07 -6.20 -4.18
N VAL A 89 -7.64 -7.39 -4.41
CA VAL A 89 -6.99 -8.67 -4.02
C VAL A 89 -5.79 -9.07 -4.89
N ARG A 90 -5.46 -8.29 -5.91
CA ARG A 90 -4.24 -8.44 -6.72
C ARG A 90 -3.71 -7.05 -7.05
N TYR A 91 -2.41 -6.95 -7.25
CA TYR A 91 -1.76 -5.76 -7.79
C TYR A 91 -1.25 -6.08 -9.19
N TYR A 92 -1.44 -5.17 -10.14
CA TYR A 92 -0.92 -5.30 -11.50
C TYR A 92 0.06 -4.17 -11.83
N ALA A 93 -0.39 -2.92 -11.69
CA ALA A 93 0.40 -1.74 -12.03
C ALA A 93 -0.13 -0.53 -11.25
N SER A 94 0.65 0.55 -11.21
CA SER A 94 0.19 1.82 -10.65
C SER A 94 0.88 3.01 -11.30
N GLY A 95 0.28 4.18 -11.12
CA GLY A 95 0.86 5.48 -11.43
C GLY A 95 0.62 6.45 -10.27
N ARG A 96 1.58 7.33 -10.01
CA ARG A 96 1.49 8.35 -8.96
C ARG A 96 1.60 9.74 -9.59
N ALA A 97 0.89 10.70 -9.00
CA ALA A 97 1.03 12.10 -9.35
C ALA A 97 2.46 12.63 -9.10
N LEU A 98 2.86 13.64 -9.88
CA LEU A 98 4.19 14.24 -9.85
C LEU A 98 4.45 15.11 -8.60
N SER A 99 3.41 15.72 -8.03
CA SER A 99 3.50 16.76 -7.00
C SER A 99 3.07 16.26 -5.63
N ARG A 100 3.93 15.50 -4.95
CA ARG A 100 3.69 15.07 -3.56
C ARG A 100 4.99 14.96 -2.77
N SER A 101 4.83 15.08 -1.46
CA SER A 101 5.86 14.78 -0.47
C SER A 101 6.52 13.41 -0.69
N SER A 102 7.84 13.38 -0.51
CA SER A 102 8.69 12.20 -0.39
C SER A 102 8.82 11.72 1.06
N ALA A 103 8.16 12.36 2.03
CA ALA A 103 8.41 12.15 3.45
C ALA A 103 8.32 10.68 3.90
N LEU A 104 7.31 9.93 3.45
CA LEU A 104 7.18 8.50 3.79
C LEU A 104 8.29 7.65 3.17
N MET A 105 8.69 7.94 1.92
CA MET A 105 9.81 7.25 1.27
C MET A 105 11.13 7.55 1.98
N GLU A 106 11.40 8.81 2.31
CA GLU A 106 12.59 9.22 3.05
C GLU A 106 12.62 8.61 4.45
N ALA A 107 11.49 8.63 5.16
CA ALA A 107 11.35 8.01 6.46
C ALA A 107 11.63 6.50 6.37
N GLN A 108 11.05 5.80 5.40
CA GLN A 108 11.33 4.39 5.16
C GLN A 108 12.82 4.17 4.90
N ALA A 109 13.45 4.95 4.04
CA ALA A 109 14.87 4.83 3.71
C ALA A 109 15.75 5.06 4.95
N ARG A 110 15.47 6.09 5.77
CA ARG A 110 16.20 6.37 7.01
C ARG A 110 16.07 5.23 8.02
N GLN A 111 14.84 4.76 8.24
CA GLN A 111 14.55 3.65 9.15
C GLN A 111 15.22 2.35 8.67
N TRP A 112 15.22 2.10 7.35
CA TRP A 112 15.79 0.91 6.73
C TRP A 112 17.32 0.92 6.70
N ALA A 113 17.94 2.05 6.37
CA ALA A 113 19.39 2.14 6.16
C ALA A 113 20.19 2.00 7.48
N ASN A 114 19.64 2.43 8.61
CA ASN A 114 20.31 2.31 9.89
C ASN A 114 19.97 0.96 10.57
N PRO A 115 20.96 0.11 10.91
CA PRO A 115 20.71 -1.21 11.48
C PRO A 115 19.91 -1.21 12.79
N ARG A 116 20.06 -0.17 13.63
CA ARG A 116 19.37 -0.06 14.93
C ARG A 116 17.88 0.25 14.72
N SER A 117 17.58 1.26 13.90
CA SER A 117 16.21 1.62 13.57
C SER A 117 15.51 0.51 12.79
N ARG A 118 16.22 -0.17 11.87
CA ARG A 118 15.66 -1.28 11.11
C ARG A 118 15.22 -2.44 12.01
N LEU A 119 15.97 -2.72 13.07
CA LEU A 119 15.58 -3.71 14.08
C LEU A 119 14.45 -3.19 14.98
N ALA A 120 14.44 -1.91 15.33
CA ALA A 120 13.36 -1.30 16.09
C ALA A 120 12.01 -1.42 15.36
N VAL A 121 11.96 -1.08 14.07
CA VAL A 121 10.76 -1.26 13.24
C VAL A 121 10.34 -2.72 13.18
N ALA A 122 11.26 -3.67 12.99
CA ALA A 122 10.93 -5.11 13.00
C ALA A 122 10.31 -5.57 14.33
N ARG A 123 10.74 -5.00 15.47
CA ARG A 123 10.12 -5.25 16.79
C ARG A 123 8.72 -4.65 16.87
N GLU A 124 8.51 -3.44 16.36
CA GLU A 124 7.17 -2.85 16.30
C GLU A 124 6.21 -3.65 15.41
N MET A 125 6.69 -4.14 14.26
CA MET A 125 5.91 -5.05 13.41
C MET A 125 5.51 -6.33 14.15
N TYR A 126 6.43 -6.91 14.93
CA TYR A 126 6.12 -8.06 15.79
C TYR A 126 5.06 -7.71 16.84
N ARG A 127 5.16 -6.55 17.48
CA ARG A 127 4.20 -6.08 18.49
C ARG A 127 2.81 -5.85 17.90
N LEU A 128 2.71 -5.28 16.70
CA LEU A 128 1.43 -5.12 15.99
C LEU A 128 0.74 -6.47 15.78
N ARG A 129 1.52 -7.52 15.48
CA ARG A 129 1.00 -8.86 15.24
C ARG A 129 0.67 -9.62 16.52
N PHE A 130 1.45 -9.41 17.58
CA PHE A 130 1.30 -10.09 18.87
C PHE A 130 1.31 -9.07 20.02
N PRO A 131 0.21 -8.31 20.23
CA PRO A 131 0.18 -7.18 21.17
C PRO A 131 0.44 -7.55 22.64
N SER A 132 0.24 -8.81 23.02
CA SER A 132 0.46 -9.31 24.37
C SER A 132 1.91 -9.71 24.65
N GLU A 133 2.81 -9.62 23.67
CA GLU A 133 4.22 -9.97 23.81
C GLU A 133 5.10 -8.73 23.75
N ASP A 134 6.17 -8.74 24.56
CA ASP A 134 7.20 -7.71 24.48
C ASP A 134 8.39 -8.19 23.63
N PRO A 135 8.61 -7.61 22.45
CA PRO A 135 9.79 -7.88 21.62
C PRO A 135 11.03 -7.07 22.02
N ALA A 136 11.00 -6.33 23.14
CA ALA A 136 12.17 -5.60 23.63
C ALA A 136 13.38 -6.53 23.82
N GLY A 137 14.55 -6.05 23.40
CA GLY A 137 15.81 -6.81 23.49
C GLY A 137 15.97 -7.91 22.44
N LEU A 138 14.91 -8.39 21.78
CA LEU A 138 15.00 -9.50 20.83
C LEU A 138 15.75 -9.14 19.56
N THR A 139 16.61 -10.04 19.11
CA THR A 139 17.26 -9.99 17.80
C THR A 139 16.28 -10.35 16.69
N ARG A 140 16.61 -9.99 15.44
CA ARG A 140 15.79 -10.36 14.27
C ARG A 140 15.61 -11.87 14.14
N HIS A 141 16.65 -12.66 14.46
CA HIS A 141 16.60 -14.11 14.41
C HIS A 141 15.59 -14.67 15.43
N GLU A 142 15.59 -14.14 16.66
CA GLU A 142 14.65 -14.56 17.70
C GLU A 142 13.21 -14.19 17.36
N LEU A 143 12.98 -13.01 16.79
CA LEU A 143 11.65 -12.58 16.30
C LEU A 143 11.11 -13.59 15.27
N LEU A 144 11.91 -13.94 14.26
CA LEU A 144 11.54 -14.92 13.23
C LEU A 144 11.23 -16.30 13.83
N GLY A 145 12.04 -16.75 14.79
CA GLY A 145 11.83 -18.03 15.47
C GLY A 145 10.51 -18.07 16.24
N ARG A 146 10.17 -17.00 16.95
CA ARG A 146 8.91 -16.88 17.70
C ARG A 146 7.71 -16.76 16.76
N GLU A 147 7.82 -15.95 15.72
CA GLU A 147 6.79 -15.77 14.69
C GLU A 147 6.45 -17.11 14.02
N GLY A 148 7.47 -17.87 13.63
CA GLY A 148 7.30 -19.20 13.04
C GLY A 148 6.57 -20.17 13.97
N ARG A 149 6.79 -20.07 15.29
CA ARG A 149 6.03 -20.85 16.29
C ARG A 149 4.57 -20.42 16.35
N ARG A 150 4.29 -19.12 16.40
CA ARG A 150 2.94 -18.56 16.44
C ARG A 150 2.12 -18.89 15.20
N VAL A 151 2.74 -18.88 14.03
CA VAL A 151 2.10 -19.33 12.78
C VAL A 151 1.72 -20.80 12.86
N LYS A 152 2.62 -21.67 13.35
CA LYS A 152 2.32 -23.11 13.54
C LYS A 152 1.21 -23.34 14.56
N GLU A 153 1.19 -22.58 15.65
CA GLU A 153 0.11 -22.61 16.65
C GLU A 153 -1.22 -22.17 16.04
N CYS A 154 -1.23 -21.09 15.25
CA CYS A 154 -2.40 -20.63 14.51
C CYS A 154 -2.94 -21.75 13.60
N TYR A 155 -2.09 -22.39 12.78
CA TYR A 155 -2.53 -23.50 11.95
C TYR A 155 -3.16 -24.65 12.74
N ARG A 156 -2.56 -25.05 13.87
CA ARG A 156 -3.12 -26.10 14.73
C ARG A 156 -4.47 -25.69 15.32
N ALA A 157 -4.56 -24.47 15.83
CA ALA A 157 -5.80 -23.94 16.40
C ALA A 157 -6.92 -23.89 15.35
N GLN A 158 -6.62 -23.44 14.13
CA GLN A 158 -7.60 -23.41 13.04
C GLN A 158 -8.00 -24.81 12.58
N ALA A 159 -7.04 -25.74 12.46
CA ALA A 159 -7.33 -27.15 12.15
C ALA A 159 -8.27 -27.78 13.18
N THR A 160 -8.02 -27.57 14.48
CA THR A 160 -8.90 -28.05 15.55
C THR A 160 -10.27 -27.37 15.50
N ARG A 161 -10.32 -26.04 15.26
CA ARG A 161 -11.57 -25.28 15.22
C ARG A 161 -12.49 -25.73 14.08
N THR A 162 -11.94 -26.00 12.90
CA THR A 162 -12.74 -26.31 11.70
C THR A 162 -12.85 -27.80 11.40
N GLY A 163 -12.08 -28.65 12.09
CA GLY A 163 -11.99 -30.09 11.80
C GLY A 163 -11.17 -30.43 10.56
N VAL A 164 -10.57 -29.44 9.88
CA VAL A 164 -9.75 -29.65 8.69
C VAL A 164 -8.41 -30.27 9.07
N ALA A 165 -8.07 -31.41 8.45
CA ALA A 165 -6.80 -32.07 8.69
C ALA A 165 -5.61 -31.22 8.22
N TRP A 166 -4.69 -30.87 9.13
CA TRP A 166 -3.48 -30.11 8.80
C TRP A 166 -2.22 -30.94 8.93
N ARG A 167 -1.51 -31.16 7.81
CA ARG A 167 -0.27 -31.94 7.73
C ARG A 167 0.98 -31.07 7.51
N GLY A 168 0.87 -29.78 7.76
CA GLY A 168 1.90 -28.79 7.50
C GLY A 168 1.73 -28.05 6.18
N ARG A 169 2.49 -26.96 6.05
CA ARG A 169 2.48 -26.10 4.87
C ARG A 169 3.26 -26.78 3.74
N ARG A 170 2.57 -27.18 2.67
CA ARG A 170 3.17 -27.83 1.48
C ARG A 170 2.59 -27.21 0.23
N TYR A 171 3.45 -26.68 -0.63
CA TYR A 171 3.09 -26.17 -1.95
C TYR A 171 4.31 -26.22 -2.86
N VAL A 172 4.07 -26.41 -4.16
CA VAL A 172 5.11 -26.31 -5.19
C VAL A 172 4.98 -24.95 -5.86
N PRO A 173 6.01 -24.10 -5.85
CA PRO A 173 5.99 -22.85 -6.61
C PRO A 173 5.69 -23.12 -8.09
N GLY A 174 4.68 -22.44 -8.63
CA GLY A 174 4.24 -22.61 -10.02
C GLY A 174 3.17 -23.69 -10.24
N ASP A 175 2.92 -24.57 -9.27
CA ASP A 175 1.88 -25.60 -9.34
C ASP A 175 0.88 -25.45 -8.17
N PHE A 176 -0.16 -24.67 -8.42
CA PHE A 176 -1.23 -24.42 -7.44
C PHE A 176 -2.03 -25.68 -7.11
N SER A 177 -2.21 -26.59 -8.06
CA SER A 177 -3.00 -27.82 -7.92
C SER A 177 -2.33 -28.89 -7.06
N SER A 178 -1.01 -28.84 -6.88
CA SER A 178 -0.24 -29.82 -6.09
C SER A 178 -0.59 -29.88 -4.60
N GLY A 179 -1.21 -28.83 -4.04
CA GLY A 179 -1.58 -28.76 -2.63
C GLY A 179 -2.94 -29.39 -2.33
N ASP A 180 -3.13 -29.89 -1.12
CA ASP A 180 -4.46 -30.19 -0.59
C ASP A 180 -5.32 -28.91 -0.48
N ALA A 181 -6.65 -29.06 -0.37
CA ALA A 181 -7.59 -27.94 -0.36
C ALA A 181 -7.17 -26.82 0.62
N VAL A 182 -6.79 -27.16 1.85
CA VAL A 182 -6.35 -26.18 2.84
C VAL A 182 -5.05 -25.47 2.44
N ASN A 183 -4.07 -26.17 1.86
CA ASN A 183 -2.87 -25.51 1.34
C ASN A 183 -3.18 -24.61 0.14
N GLN A 184 -4.09 -25.01 -0.74
CA GLN A 184 -4.55 -24.15 -1.84
C GLN A 184 -5.24 -22.89 -1.31
N ALA A 185 -6.13 -23.03 -0.32
CA ALA A 185 -6.80 -21.91 0.34
C ALA A 185 -5.77 -20.94 0.97
N VAL A 186 -4.84 -21.45 1.76
CA VAL A 186 -3.80 -20.63 2.41
C VAL A 186 -2.92 -19.94 1.36
N THR A 187 -2.60 -20.59 0.24
CA THR A 187 -1.87 -19.96 -0.88
C THR A 187 -2.67 -18.82 -1.49
N ALA A 188 -3.94 -19.06 -1.83
CA ALA A 188 -4.81 -18.06 -2.41
C ALA A 188 -5.00 -16.86 -1.46
N ALA A 189 -5.21 -17.12 -0.16
CA ALA A 189 -5.31 -16.07 0.85
C ALA A 189 -4.02 -15.24 0.92
N ALA A 190 -2.85 -15.88 1.01
CA ALA A 190 -1.56 -15.19 1.08
C ALA A 190 -1.31 -14.30 -0.15
N GLN A 191 -1.58 -14.81 -1.36
CA GLN A 191 -1.45 -14.03 -2.59
C GLN A 191 -2.33 -12.78 -2.58
N CYS A 192 -3.54 -12.88 -2.04
CA CYS A 192 -4.43 -11.73 -1.94
C CYS A 192 -3.94 -10.70 -0.93
N MET A 193 -3.45 -11.15 0.23
CA MET A 193 -2.82 -10.26 1.22
C MET A 193 -1.62 -9.52 0.63
N TYR A 194 -0.80 -10.19 -0.19
CA TYR A 194 0.31 -9.54 -0.90
C TYR A 194 -0.18 -8.48 -1.89
N GLY A 195 -1.23 -8.76 -2.66
CA GLY A 195 -1.82 -7.80 -3.60
C GLY A 195 -2.27 -6.51 -2.91
N ILE A 196 -2.92 -6.64 -1.75
CA ILE A 196 -3.43 -5.51 -0.96
C ILE A 196 -2.27 -4.71 -0.36
N ALA A 197 -1.33 -5.40 0.30
CA ALA A 197 -0.17 -4.76 0.88
C ALA A 197 0.63 -4.01 -0.20
N HIS A 198 0.78 -4.59 -1.39
CA HIS A 198 1.44 -3.93 -2.51
C HIS A 198 0.68 -2.68 -2.98
N ALA A 199 -0.64 -2.77 -3.14
CA ALA A 199 -1.46 -1.61 -3.51
C ALA A 199 -1.32 -0.47 -2.49
N VAL A 200 -1.33 -0.76 -1.19
CA VAL A 200 -1.19 0.24 -0.13
C VAL A 200 0.23 0.83 -0.10
N VAL A 201 1.26 -0.01 -0.07
CA VAL A 201 2.68 0.41 -0.03
C VAL A 201 2.99 1.36 -1.19
N THR A 202 2.61 0.98 -2.40
CA THR A 202 2.87 1.81 -3.59
C THR A 202 2.01 3.06 -3.62
N SER A 203 0.76 3.00 -3.14
CA SER A 203 -0.12 4.18 -3.00
C SER A 203 0.47 5.25 -2.07
N LEU A 204 1.10 4.82 -0.98
CA LEU A 204 1.77 5.72 -0.03
C LEU A 204 3.09 6.26 -0.58
N GLY A 205 3.55 5.79 -1.74
CA GLY A 205 4.85 6.15 -2.31
C GLY A 205 6.02 5.55 -1.54
N CYS A 206 5.80 4.51 -0.75
CA CYS A 206 6.87 3.73 -0.12
C CYS A 206 7.48 2.77 -1.15
N SER A 207 8.72 2.33 -0.91
CA SER A 207 9.39 1.32 -1.71
C SER A 207 8.93 -0.10 -1.31
N PRO A 208 8.43 -0.91 -2.26
CA PRO A 208 8.14 -2.33 -2.02
C PRO A 208 9.36 -3.16 -1.61
N ALA A 209 10.58 -2.72 -1.96
CA ALA A 209 11.80 -3.49 -1.79
C ALA A 209 12.47 -3.30 -0.41
N LEU A 210 12.19 -2.20 0.30
CA LEU A 210 12.88 -1.84 1.54
C LEU A 210 12.19 -2.47 2.77
N GLY A 211 12.33 -3.78 2.92
CA GLY A 211 11.77 -4.54 4.05
C GLY A 211 12.61 -4.47 5.35
N PHE A 212 11.96 -4.63 6.49
CA PHE A 212 12.51 -4.63 7.85
C PHE A 212 12.72 -6.06 8.40
N VAL A 213 11.86 -7.00 8.01
CA VAL A 213 11.97 -8.43 8.36
C VAL A 213 12.49 -9.21 7.16
N HIS A 214 11.80 -9.14 6.02
CA HIS A 214 12.24 -9.73 4.76
C HIS A 214 13.32 -8.86 4.09
N SER A 215 14.16 -9.47 3.26
CA SER A 215 15.26 -8.80 2.55
C SER A 215 15.61 -9.53 1.26
N GLY A 216 16.21 -8.82 0.30
CA GLY A 216 16.75 -9.41 -0.94
C GLY A 216 15.73 -9.63 -2.05
N HIS A 217 14.47 -9.26 -1.85
CA HIS A 217 13.42 -9.33 -2.87
C HIS A 217 12.80 -7.94 -3.10
N GLU A 218 12.36 -7.66 -4.32
CA GLU A 218 11.68 -6.40 -4.69
C GLU A 218 10.34 -6.19 -3.96
N LEU A 219 9.85 -7.20 -3.24
CA LEU A 219 8.57 -7.19 -2.51
C LEU A 219 8.79 -7.33 -1.00
N SER A 220 10.02 -7.16 -0.50
CA SER A 220 10.35 -7.44 0.91
C SER A 220 9.42 -6.69 1.87
N PHE A 221 9.15 -5.40 1.64
CA PHE A 221 8.25 -4.63 2.50
C PHE A 221 6.78 -5.01 2.31
N VAL A 222 6.38 -5.43 1.11
CA VAL A 222 5.05 -5.95 0.83
C VAL A 222 4.79 -7.22 1.65
N LEU A 223 5.77 -8.13 1.71
CA LEU A 223 5.69 -9.35 2.52
C LEU A 223 5.60 -9.00 4.01
N ASP A 224 6.43 -8.07 4.48
CA ASP A 224 6.41 -7.61 5.87
C ASP A 224 5.02 -7.09 6.28
N VAL A 225 4.42 -6.21 5.48
CA VAL A 225 3.09 -5.63 5.76
C VAL A 225 1.99 -6.69 5.68
N ALA A 226 2.01 -7.55 4.67
CA ALA A 226 1.00 -8.60 4.53
C ALA A 226 1.00 -9.58 5.71
N ASP A 227 2.17 -9.87 6.27
CA ASP A 227 2.35 -10.82 7.37
C ASP A 227 1.79 -10.33 8.70
N LEU A 228 1.57 -9.01 8.87
CA LEU A 228 0.87 -8.45 10.03
C LEU A 228 -0.52 -9.05 10.21
N TYR A 229 -1.20 -9.35 9.10
CA TYR A 229 -2.62 -9.71 9.09
C TYR A 229 -2.90 -11.18 8.75
N LYS A 230 -1.87 -11.95 8.37
CA LYS A 230 -2.03 -13.36 7.97
C LYS A 230 -2.66 -14.22 9.07
N THR A 231 -2.21 -14.06 10.30
CA THR A 231 -2.69 -14.88 11.44
C THR A 231 -4.06 -14.45 11.95
N GLU A 232 -4.43 -13.19 11.72
CA GLU A 232 -5.73 -12.63 12.14
C GLU A 232 -6.82 -12.90 11.11
N ILE A 233 -6.51 -12.76 9.81
CA ILE A 233 -7.50 -12.77 8.73
C ILE A 233 -7.25 -13.94 7.76
N GLY A 234 -6.07 -13.99 7.15
CA GLY A 234 -5.81 -14.87 6.00
C GLY A 234 -5.91 -16.37 6.33
N ILE A 235 -5.20 -16.81 7.37
CA ILE A 235 -5.16 -18.22 7.77
C ILE A 235 -6.53 -18.68 8.31
N PRO A 236 -7.18 -17.98 9.26
CA PRO A 236 -8.50 -18.41 9.74
C PRO A 236 -9.53 -18.58 8.63
N LEU A 237 -9.59 -17.60 7.71
CA LEU A 237 -10.53 -17.65 6.59
C LEU A 237 -10.22 -18.78 5.60
N ALA A 238 -8.94 -19.04 5.32
CA ALA A 238 -8.55 -20.15 4.45
C ALA A 238 -9.02 -21.50 5.02
N PHE A 239 -8.96 -21.67 6.34
CA PHE A 239 -9.48 -22.87 7.01
C PHE A 239 -11.01 -22.93 6.98
N ASP A 240 -11.72 -21.79 7.13
CA ASP A 240 -13.18 -21.74 6.99
C ASP A 240 -13.62 -22.18 5.58
N VAL A 241 -12.93 -21.70 4.54
CA VAL A 241 -13.26 -22.04 3.15
C VAL A 241 -12.95 -23.50 2.83
N ALA A 242 -11.82 -24.01 3.32
CA ALA A 242 -11.42 -25.42 3.13
C ALA A 242 -12.33 -26.40 3.89
N ALA A 243 -13.01 -25.96 4.96
CA ALA A 243 -13.94 -26.80 5.72
C ALA A 243 -15.30 -26.98 5.02
N GLN A 244 -15.62 -26.15 4.01
CA GLN A 244 -16.91 -26.19 3.33
C GLN A 244 -16.95 -27.24 2.23
N ASP A 245 -16.01 -27.17 1.29
CA ASP A 245 -15.94 -28.02 0.10
C ASP A 245 -14.50 -27.99 -0.46
N GLU A 246 -14.13 -28.94 -1.33
CA GLU A 246 -12.82 -29.02 -1.99
C GLU A 246 -12.82 -28.43 -3.42
N GLU A 247 -13.98 -28.19 -4.02
CA GLU A 247 -14.15 -27.62 -5.35
C GLU A 247 -13.88 -26.11 -5.34
N ASP A 248 -13.15 -25.61 -6.35
CA ASP A 248 -12.89 -24.18 -6.54
C ASP A 248 -12.38 -23.43 -5.30
N VAL A 249 -11.59 -24.10 -4.45
CA VAL A 249 -11.10 -23.54 -3.19
C VAL A 249 -10.35 -22.24 -3.39
N GLY A 250 -9.50 -22.15 -4.42
CA GLY A 250 -8.77 -20.93 -4.77
C GLY A 250 -9.71 -19.75 -5.04
N PRO A 251 -10.58 -19.81 -6.07
CA PRO A 251 -11.61 -18.79 -6.33
C PRO A 251 -12.48 -18.44 -5.12
N ARG A 252 -13.00 -19.44 -4.37
CA ARG A 252 -13.82 -19.21 -3.18
C ARG A 252 -13.06 -18.46 -2.11
N THR A 253 -11.80 -18.82 -1.86
CA THR A 253 -10.95 -18.14 -0.88
C THR A 253 -10.73 -16.68 -1.24
N ARG A 254 -10.48 -16.38 -2.53
CA ARG A 254 -10.31 -14.99 -2.99
C ARG A 254 -11.57 -14.16 -2.78
N ARG A 255 -12.75 -14.71 -3.09
CA ARG A 255 -14.05 -14.04 -2.87
C ARG A 255 -14.33 -13.82 -1.38
N ALA A 256 -14.12 -14.84 -0.56
CA ALA A 256 -14.31 -14.72 0.89
C ALA A 256 -13.37 -13.68 1.50
N LEU A 257 -12.10 -13.64 1.06
CA LEU A 257 -11.12 -12.72 1.61
C LEU A 257 -11.46 -11.29 1.19
N ARG A 258 -11.80 -11.09 -0.09
CA ARG A 258 -12.35 -9.85 -0.61
C ARG A 258 -13.46 -9.29 0.29
N ASP A 259 -14.45 -10.12 0.62
CA ASP A 259 -15.60 -9.67 1.41
C ASP A 259 -15.18 -9.32 2.84
N ARG A 260 -14.26 -10.10 3.42
CA ARG A 260 -13.70 -9.82 4.75
C ARG A 260 -12.91 -8.52 4.80
N ILE A 261 -12.05 -8.27 3.82
CA ILE A 261 -11.21 -7.07 3.72
C ILE A 261 -12.05 -5.80 3.70
N ASN A 262 -13.13 -5.82 2.93
CA ASN A 262 -14.07 -4.70 2.86
C ASN A 262 -14.78 -4.50 4.20
N ALA A 263 -15.26 -5.59 4.82
CA ALA A 263 -15.94 -5.52 6.11
C ALA A 263 -15.04 -5.02 7.25
N THR A 264 -13.72 -5.21 7.16
CA THR A 264 -12.75 -4.78 8.19
C THR A 264 -12.00 -3.50 7.83
N SER A 265 -12.30 -2.86 6.71
CA SER A 265 -11.54 -1.70 6.18
C SER A 265 -10.02 -1.91 6.21
N LEU A 266 -9.56 -3.11 5.80
CA LEU A 266 -8.16 -3.50 6.01
C LEU A 266 -7.16 -2.56 5.33
N LEU A 267 -7.52 -1.99 4.18
CA LEU A 267 -6.65 -1.06 3.46
C LEU A 267 -6.34 0.20 4.29
N ASP A 268 -7.33 0.74 5.00
CA ASP A 268 -7.14 1.91 5.88
C ASP A 268 -6.25 1.54 7.07
N ARG A 269 -6.49 0.37 7.68
CA ARG A 269 -5.63 -0.15 8.75
C ARG A 269 -4.17 -0.33 8.29
N CYS A 270 -3.95 -0.85 7.08
CA CYS A 270 -2.61 -0.94 6.49
C CYS A 270 -1.94 0.43 6.37
N VAL A 271 -2.69 1.47 5.98
CA VAL A 271 -2.15 2.84 5.88
C VAL A 271 -1.70 3.34 7.24
N ASP A 272 -2.54 3.17 8.26
CA ASP A 272 -2.25 3.64 9.62
C ASP A 272 -1.07 2.90 10.24
N ASP A 273 -1.02 1.57 10.08
CA ASP A 273 0.08 0.75 10.57
C ASP A 273 1.40 1.12 9.88
N ILE A 274 1.41 1.31 8.55
CA ILE A 274 2.63 1.76 7.83
C ILE A 274 3.08 3.14 8.31
N LYS A 275 2.16 4.11 8.43
CA LYS A 275 2.49 5.45 8.92
C LYS A 275 3.08 5.38 10.33
N ARG A 276 2.48 4.61 11.23
CA ARG A 276 2.97 4.40 12.60
C ARG A 276 4.37 3.78 12.63
N LEU A 277 4.65 2.82 11.75
CA LEU A 277 5.94 2.15 11.68
C LEU A 277 7.05 3.08 11.16
N LEU A 278 6.73 3.97 10.21
CA LEU A 278 7.72 4.81 9.52
C LEU A 278 7.89 6.20 10.14
N LEU A 279 6.83 6.75 10.74
CA LEU A 279 6.77 8.07 11.36
C LEU A 279 6.32 7.96 12.83
N PRO A 280 7.16 7.37 13.71
CA PRO A 280 6.78 7.12 15.11
C PRO A 280 6.71 8.40 15.97
N GLU A 281 7.45 9.44 15.58
CA GLU A 281 7.28 10.79 16.14
C GLU A 281 6.29 11.54 15.24
N ALA A 282 5.30 12.19 15.85
CA ALA A 282 4.30 13.02 15.16
C ALA A 282 4.92 14.29 14.55
N ALA A 283 5.98 14.14 13.75
CA ALA A 283 6.21 15.04 12.65
C ALA A 283 5.01 14.84 11.74
N ASP A 284 3.95 15.62 11.95
CA ASP A 284 2.98 15.91 10.91
C ASP A 284 3.86 16.32 9.72
N PRO A 285 4.05 15.47 8.70
CA PRO A 285 4.80 15.88 7.54
C PRO A 285 3.89 16.94 6.98
N ALA A 286 4.16 18.21 7.31
CA ALA A 286 3.39 19.32 6.82
C ALA A 286 3.24 19.01 5.34
N ASP A 287 1.99 18.84 4.90
CA ASP A 287 1.58 18.32 3.59
C ASP A 287 1.93 19.38 2.53
N ARG A 288 3.21 19.69 2.51
CA ARG A 288 3.89 20.80 1.88
C ARG A 288 4.65 20.12 0.77
N ASP A 289 4.09 20.26 -0.42
CA ASP A 289 4.80 20.02 -1.66
C ASP A 289 5.89 21.09 -1.79
N VAL A 290 6.99 20.90 -1.05
CA VAL A 290 8.11 21.82 -0.99
C VAL A 290 9.35 21.04 -1.37
N VAL A 291 9.94 21.44 -2.50
CA VAL A 291 11.25 20.98 -2.90
C VAL A 291 12.28 21.87 -2.20
N THR A 292 13.21 21.26 -1.47
CA THR A 292 14.36 21.94 -0.84
C THR A 292 15.66 21.37 -1.39
N LEU A 293 16.73 22.16 -1.38
CA LEU A 293 18.08 21.65 -1.60
C LEU A 293 18.69 21.29 -0.24
N GLN A 294 19.35 20.13 -0.16
CA GLN A 294 20.07 19.72 1.04
C GLN A 294 21.54 20.14 0.90
N SER A 295 22.03 20.96 1.82
CA SER A 295 23.45 21.25 1.94
C SER A 295 24.15 20.28 2.88
N ASP A 296 25.48 20.30 2.85
CA ASP A 296 26.29 19.64 3.87
C ASP A 296 25.93 20.16 5.27
N GLY A 297 26.05 19.29 6.28
CA GLY A 297 25.69 19.60 7.67
C GLY A 297 24.19 19.56 7.98
N GLY A 298 23.34 19.14 7.05
CA GLY A 298 21.91 18.91 7.30
C GLY A 298 21.01 20.15 7.19
N HIS A 299 21.52 21.24 6.60
CA HIS A 299 20.68 22.41 6.33
C HIS A 299 19.86 22.19 5.07
N GLN A 300 18.60 22.60 5.11
CA GLN A 300 17.73 22.67 3.93
C GLN A 300 17.59 24.12 3.50
N VAL A 301 17.81 24.37 2.21
CA VAL A 301 17.59 25.69 1.59
C VAL A 301 16.48 25.61 0.55
N ALA A 302 15.84 26.72 0.23
CA ALA A 302 14.73 26.76 -0.72
C ALA A 302 15.18 26.35 -2.13
N SER A 303 14.36 25.57 -2.84
CA SER A 303 14.61 25.32 -4.26
C SER A 303 14.20 26.51 -5.14
N GLY A 304 14.70 26.55 -6.38
CA GLY A 304 14.32 27.58 -7.37
C GLY A 304 14.96 28.95 -7.16
N ILE A 305 15.94 29.05 -6.26
CA ILE A 305 16.75 30.26 -6.03
C ILE A 305 18.18 29.94 -6.47
N ASN A 306 18.81 30.84 -7.23
CA ASN A 306 20.25 30.77 -7.47
C ASN A 306 20.97 31.23 -6.20
N TYR A 307 21.83 30.38 -5.65
CA TYR A 307 22.60 30.66 -4.44
C TYR A 307 23.98 31.26 -4.73
N ASP A 308 24.31 31.46 -6.01
CA ASP A 308 25.45 32.28 -6.38
C ASP A 308 25.19 33.75 -6.00
N GLY A 309 26.25 34.47 -5.62
CA GLY A 309 26.16 35.86 -5.17
C GLY A 309 25.57 36.80 -6.23
N PRO A 310 25.29 38.08 -5.90
CA PRO A 310 24.64 39.03 -6.81
C PRO A 310 25.47 39.41 -8.07
N ASP A 311 26.61 38.77 -8.32
CA ASP A 311 27.61 39.23 -9.28
C ASP A 311 27.59 38.51 -10.65
N ASP A 312 26.69 37.54 -10.89
CA ASP A 312 26.77 36.71 -12.11
C ASP A 312 25.84 37.13 -13.26
N TYR A 313 25.04 38.18 -13.06
CA TYR A 313 24.38 38.90 -14.15
C TYR A 313 24.79 40.37 -14.07
N GLY A 314 25.98 40.67 -14.60
CA GLY A 314 26.35 42.04 -14.90
C GLY A 314 25.27 42.71 -15.73
N ASP A 315 24.95 43.95 -15.38
CA ASP A 315 24.15 44.87 -16.17
C ASP A 315 24.78 45.04 -17.57
N GLU A 316 24.51 44.12 -18.49
CA GLU A 316 24.67 44.36 -19.92
C GLU A 316 23.32 44.21 -20.60
N LEU A 317 22.61 45.34 -20.61
CA LEU A 317 21.64 45.72 -21.63
C LEU A 317 22.25 45.50 -23.01
N TRP A 318 21.70 44.55 -23.78
CA TRP A 318 21.56 44.63 -25.23
C TRP A 318 20.24 43.96 -25.67
#